data_AF-A0A8X6JE06-F1
#
_entry.id   AF-A0A8X6JE06-F1
#
_cell.length_a   1.000
_cell.length_b   1.000
_cell.length_c   1.000
_cell.angle_alpha   90.00
_cell.angle_beta   90.00
_cell.angle_gamma   90.00
#
_symmetry.space_group_name_H-M   'P 1'
#
loop_
_entity.id
_entity.type
_entity.pdbx_description
1 polymer ?
#
loop_
_entity_poly.entity_id
_entity_poly.type
_entity_poly.pdbx_seq_one_letter_code
_entity_poly.pdbx_strand_id
1 'polypeptide(L)' 'MGDIVFVSTDNHKKIDWPLARVIQLFPSKDGHVRLTKVKMKNGEYLRPMDQHIPLELSVELDTPKNLRSRNGLLRKGRV' A
#
# COMPACT_ATOMS: atom_id res chain seq x y z
N MET A 1 -2.07 -3.61 5.56
CA MET A 1 -2.53 -5.02 5.53
C MET A 1 -3.78 -5.07 4.67
N GLY A 2 -3.82 -5.98 3.71
CA GLY A 2 -4.87 -6.03 2.68
C GLY A 2 -4.47 -5.41 1.34
N ASP A 3 -3.27 -4.84 1.26
CA ASP A 3 -2.72 -4.20 0.06
C ASP A 3 -2.50 -5.22 -1.06
N ILE A 4 -2.77 -4.81 -2.30
CA ILE A 4 -2.55 -5.62 -3.50
C ILE A 4 -1.25 -5.16 -4.16
N VAL A 5 -0.34 -6.10 -4.39
CA VAL A 5 1.00 -5.84 -4.94
C VAL A 5 1.33 -6.88 -6.01
N PHE A 6 2.23 -6.52 -6.93
CA PHE A 6 2.95 -7.53 -7.70
C PHE A 6 4.09 -8.10 -6.87
N VAL A 7 4.40 -9.38 -7.06
CA VAL A 7 5.55 -10.02 -6.42
C VAL A 7 6.57 -10.38 -7.49
N SER A 8 7.77 -9.81 -7.40
CA SER A 8 8.86 -10.20 -8.31
C SER A 8 9.24 -11.67 -8.08
N THR A 9 9.44 -12.37 -9.18
CA THR A 9 9.90 -13.76 -9.17
C THR A 9 11.03 -13.88 -10.17
N ASP A 10 12.14 -14.49 -9.75
CA ASP A 10 13.40 -14.46 -10.49
C ASP A 10 13.32 -15.13 -11.87
N ASN A 11 12.39 -16.08 -12.04
CA ASN A 11 12.25 -16.88 -13.26
C ASN A 11 11.17 -16.37 -14.23
N HIS A 12 10.54 -15.25 -13.94
CA HIS A 12 9.42 -14.73 -14.74
C HIS A 12 9.65 -13.30 -15.20
N LYS A 13 9.22 -13.01 -16.43
CA LYS A 13 9.22 -11.63 -16.95
C LYS A 13 8.30 -10.77 -16.10
N LYS A 14 8.52 -9.45 -16.09
CA LYS A 14 7.68 -8.50 -15.32
C LYS A 14 6.18 -8.65 -15.60
N ILE A 15 5.80 -8.97 -16.84
CA ILE A 15 4.41 -9.18 -17.25
C ILE A 15 3.76 -10.41 -16.60
N ASP A 16 4.58 -11.39 -16.21
CA ASP A 16 4.15 -12.66 -15.62
C ASP A 16 4.25 -12.64 -14.08
N TRP A 17 4.63 -11.50 -13.48
CA TRP A 17 4.72 -11.40 -12.03
C TRP A 17 3.34 -11.59 -11.40
N PRO A 18 3.22 -12.52 -10.43
CA PRO A 18 1.93 -12.80 -9.83
C PRO A 18 1.44 -11.62 -9.00
N LEU A 19 0.14 -11.36 -9.10
CA LEU A 19 -0.56 -10.47 -8.18
C LEU A 19 -0.77 -11.20 -6.85
N ALA A 20 -0.53 -10.50 -5.75
CA ALA A 20 -0.72 -11.04 -4.41
C ALA A 20 -1.32 -10.01 -3.46
N ARG A 21 -2.05 -10.50 -2.46
CA ARG A 21 -2.57 -9.69 -1.36
C ARG A 21 -1.70 -9.86 -0.13
N VAL A 22 -1.23 -8.78 0.47
CA VAL A 22 -0.50 -8.83 1.75
C VAL A 22 -1.47 -9.17 2.87
N ILE A 23 -1.29 -10.34 3.50
CA ILE A 23 -2.17 -10.83 4.57
C ILE A 23 -1.54 -10.73 5.97
N GLN A 24 -0.21 -10.69 6.07
CA GLN A 24 0.49 -10.53 7.35
C GLN A 24 1.86 -9.87 7.17
N LEU A 25 2.28 -9.07 8.15
CA LEU A 25 3.59 -8.42 8.20
C LEU A 25 4.39 -9.02 9.36
N PHE A 26 5.69 -9.27 9.14
CA PHE A 26 6.62 -9.72 10.18
C PHE A 26 7.65 -8.63 10.45
N PRO A 27 7.43 -7.78 11.47
CA PRO A 27 8.41 -6.79 11.88
C PRO A 27 9.62 -7.46 12.53
N SER A 28 10.80 -6.92 12.27
CA SER A 28 12.05 -7.30 12.94
C SER A 28 12.21 -6.55 14.27
N LYS A 29 13.24 -6.88 15.04
CA LYS A 29 13.54 -6.24 16.35
C LYS A 29 13.72 -4.72 16.25
N ASP A 30 14.14 -4.23 15.09
CA ASP A 30 14.32 -2.81 14.77
C ASP A 30 13.04 -2.13 14.24
N GLY A 31 11.89 -2.81 14.27
CA GLY A 31 10.59 -2.28 13.85
C GLY A 31 10.34 -2.29 12.33
N HIS A 32 11.37 -2.54 11.52
CA HIS A 32 11.22 -2.63 10.07
C HIS A 32 10.63 -3.97 9.63
N VAL A 33 9.70 -3.92 8.68
CA VAL A 33 9.11 -5.13 8.07
C VAL A 33 9.99 -5.56 6.90
N ARG A 34 10.68 -6.69 7.07
CA ARG A 34 11.51 -7.29 6.00
C ARG A 34 10.84 -8.48 5.34
N LEU A 35 9.88 -9.12 6.02
CA LEU A 35 9.19 -10.30 5.53
C LEU A 35 7.68 -10.10 5.66
N THR A 36 6.94 -10.54 4.66
CA THR A 36 5.47 -10.53 4.69
C THR A 36 4.93 -11.88 4.25
N LYS A 37 3.72 -12.20 4.70
CA LYS A 37 2.92 -13.29 4.14
C LYS A 37 1.97 -12.71 3.11
N VAL A 38 2.00 -13.25 1.91
CA VAL A 38 1.13 -12.86 0.81
C VAL A 38 0.25 -14.03 0.36
N LYS A 39 -0.99 -13.73 -0.04
CA LYS A 39 -1.89 -14.68 -0.67
C LYS A 39 -1.84 -14.50 -2.19
N MET A 40 -1.42 -15.54 -2.89
CA MET A 40 -1.47 -15.66 -4.33
C MET A 40 -2.58 -16.66 -4.73
N LYS A 41 -2.87 -16.76 -6.03
CA LYS A 41 -3.87 -17.71 -6.56
C LYS A 41 -3.62 -19.16 -6.12
N ASN A 42 -2.36 -19.56 -6.04
CA ASN A 42 -1.92 -20.93 -5.78
C ASN A 42 -1.61 -21.21 -4.29
N GLY A 43 -1.72 -20.23 -3.39
CA GLY A 43 -1.40 -20.45 -1.98
C GLY A 43 -0.90 -19.22 -1.25
N GLU A 44 -0.32 -19.45 -0.09
CA GLU A 44 0.27 -18.41 0.75
C GLU A 44 1.78 -18.57 0.77
N TYR A 45 2.48 -17.46 0.60
CA TYR A 45 3.93 -17.45 0.48
C TYR A 45 4.51 -16.40 1.42
N LEU A 46 5.67 -16.71 1.97
CA LEU A 46 6.51 -15.73 2.65
C LEU A 46 7.39 -15.06 1.60
N ARG A 47 7.32 -13.74 1.51
CA ARG A 47 8.07 -12.95 0.54
C ARG A 47 8.74 -11.75 1.23
N PRO A 48 10.03 -11.51 0.95
CA PRO A 48 10.72 -10.31 1.39
C PRO A 48 10.00 -9.04 0.93
N MET A 49 10.05 -7.99 1.74
CA MET A 49 9.40 -6.72 1.41
C MET A 49 9.89 -6.13 0.08
N ASP A 50 11.17 -6.30 -0.22
CA ASP A 50 11.83 -5.81 -1.43
C ASP A 50 11.33 -6.49 -2.72
N GLN A 51 10.63 -7.63 -2.62
CA GLN A 51 10.01 -8.29 -3.77
C GLN A 51 8.62 -7.73 -4.10
N HIS A 52 8.07 -6.82 -3.30
CA HIS A 52 6.77 -6.23 -3.60
C HIS A 52 6.91 -4.99 -4.47
N ILE A 53 6.19 -4.99 -5.59
CA ILE A 53 6.03 -3.80 -6.44
C ILE A 53 4.62 -3.24 -6.20
N PRO A 54 4.50 -1.99 -5.71
CA PRO A 54 3.22 -1.31 -5.56
C PRO A 54 2.50 -1.15 -6.89
N LEU A 55 1.17 -1.19 -6.87
CA LEU A 55 0.36 -0.79 -8.01
C LEU A 55 0.20 0.73 -8.01
N GLU A 56 0.57 1.39 -9.11
CA GLU A 56 0.28 2.81 -9.31
C GLU A 56 -1.17 2.98 -9.76
N LEU A 57 -2.09 3.05 -8.78
CA LEU A 57 -3.50 3.31 -9.04
C LEU A 57 -3.80 4.78 -8.73
N SER A 58 -4.13 5.57 -9.75
CA SER A 58 -4.76 6.89 -9.56
C SER A 58 -6.23 6.69 -9.25
N VAL A 59 -6.58 6.54 -7.97
CA VAL A 59 -7.98 6.55 -7.57
C VAL A 59 -8.43 8.01 -7.61
N GLU A 60 -9.09 8.40 -8.71
CA GLU A 60 -9.84 9.65 -8.77
C GLU A 60 -11.08 9.44 -7.89
N LEU A 61 -10.92 9.66 -6.58
CA LEU A 61 -12.05 9.68 -5.67
C LEU A 61 -12.92 10.84 -6.12
N ASP A 62 -14.13 10.52 -6.57
CA ASP A 62 -15.21 11.45 -6.86
C ASP A 62 -15.59 12.13 -5.53
N THR A 63 -14.74 13.05 -5.11
CA THR A 63 -14.91 13.84 -3.91
C THR A 63 -16.02 14.80 -4.26
N PRO A 64 -17.18 14.74 -3.58
CA PRO A 64 -18.20 15.76 -3.81
C PRO A 64 -17.56 17.12 -3.49
N LYS A 65 -17.44 17.97 -4.51
CA LYS A 65 -16.75 19.28 -4.51
C LYS A 65 -17.38 20.31 -3.55
N ASN A 66 -18.25 19.89 -2.65
CA ASN A 66 -19.20 20.73 -1.92
C ASN A 66 -19.27 20.44 -0.41
N LEU A 67 -18.26 19.82 0.21
CA LEU A 67 -18.10 19.91 1.67
C LEU A 67 -17.47 21.26 2.05
N ARG A 68 -18.24 22.34 1.87
CA ARG A 68 -18.04 23.59 2.62
C ARG A 68 -18.40 23.31 4.07
N SER A 69 -17.39 23.22 4.95
CA SER A 69 -17.57 23.56 6.35
C SER A 69 -16.79 24.85 6.60
N ARG A 70 -17.43 26.02 6.64
CA ARG A 70 -17.96 26.61 7.88
C ARG A 70 -17.04 26.28 9.05
N ASN A 71 -16.04 27.14 9.24
CA ASN A 71 -15.65 27.67 10.55
C ASN A 71 -14.78 28.90 10.32
N GLY A 72 -15.40 30.07 10.42
CA GLY A 72 -14.67 31.28 10.71
C GLY A 72 -14.18 31.20 12.16
N LEU A 73 -12.90 31.49 12.38
CA LEU A 73 -12.50 32.21 13.57
C LEU A 73 -11.28 33.07 13.23
N LEU A 74 -11.50 34.38 13.32
CA LEU A 74 -10.48 35.40 13.23
C LEU A 74 -9.37 35.12 14.24
N ARG A 75 -8.12 35.37 13.82
CA ARG A 75 -7.16 36.13 14.62
C ARG A 75 -5.91 36.45 13.81
N LYS A 76 -5.86 37.65 13.24
CA LYS A 76 -4.62 38.41 13.15
C LYS A 76 -4.92 39.83 13.60
N GLY A 77 -4.46 40.14 14.80
CA GLY A 77 -4.39 41.49 15.32
C GLY A 77 -3.02 41.69 15.96
N ARG A 78 -2.37 42.78 15.53
CA ARG A 78 -1.30 43.54 16.20
C ARG A 78 0.07 42.84 16.35
N VAL A 79 1.21 43.50 16.15
CA VAL A 79 1.56 44.92 16.02
C VAL A 79 2.63 45.06 14.94
#